data_AF-A0AA38L1H4-F1
#
_entry.id   AF-A0AA38L1H4-F1
#
_cell.length_a   1.000
_cell.length_b   1.000
_cell.length_c   1.000
_cell.angle_alpha   90.00
_cell.angle_beta   90.00
_cell.angle_gamma   90.00
#
_symmetry.space_group_name_H-M   'P 1'
#
loop_
_entity.id
_entity.type
_entity.pdbx_description
1 polymer ?
#
loop_
_entity_poly.entity_id
_entity_poly.type
_entity_poly.pdbx_seq_one_letter_code
_entity_poly.pdbx_strand_id
1 'polypeptide(L)'
;MTSEIPIVDVEEEDPNAIWTLEFDGSCSTSGSGAGVVLISPSSEIFPSAYKLQFDNTNNTAEYEALLLGLELARQKGIRNLKVQGDAELIVNQVRGIYQVKNDRLKHYRNKVWDSIECFDAFSIKAVLRDYNDKADSLAVSASLLLPHPQFKQDTYSIEIVYRPSIPDNATHWQVFNDDRQ
;
A
#
# COMPACT_ATOMS: atom_id res chain seq x y z
N MET A 1 12.96 27.23 -43.02
CA MET A 1 11.72 26.57 -42.59
C MET A 1 11.97 26.01 -41.20
N THR A 2 11.71 26.83 -40.17
CA THR A 2 11.78 26.41 -38.77
C THR A 2 10.46 25.73 -38.44
N SER A 3 10.46 24.41 -38.29
CA SER A 3 9.33 23.67 -37.78
C SER A 3 9.23 23.92 -36.27
N GLU A 4 8.21 24.66 -35.86
CA GLU A 4 7.83 24.77 -34.45
C GLU A 4 7.35 23.39 -33.98
N ILE A 5 7.98 22.87 -32.93
CA ILE A 5 7.54 21.67 -32.23
C ILE A 5 6.28 22.04 -31.46
N PRO A 6 5.16 21.31 -31.60
CA PRO A 6 3.97 21.61 -30.84
C PRO A 6 4.27 21.38 -29.36
N ILE A 7 4.13 22.44 -28.56
CA ILE A 7 4.12 22.36 -27.11
C ILE A 7 2.87 21.55 -26.77
N VAL A 8 3.08 20.29 -26.37
CA VAL A 8 2.00 19.47 -25.81
C VAL A 8 1.76 20.04 -24.43
N ASP A 9 0.60 20.67 -24.22
CA ASP A 9 0.16 21.07 -22.89
C ASP A 9 0.15 19.80 -22.03
N VAL A 10 1.12 19.69 -21.13
CA VAL A 10 1.08 18.69 -20.07
C VAL A 10 -0.02 19.19 -19.15
N GLU A 11 -1.20 18.58 -19.22
CA GLU A 11 -2.26 18.86 -18.26
C GLU A 11 -1.71 18.57 -16.86
N GLU A 12 -1.29 19.61 -16.14
CA GLU A 12 -0.94 19.49 -14.73
C GLU A 12 -2.22 19.05 -14.01
N GLU A 13 -2.18 17.87 -13.38
CA GLU A 13 -3.30 17.43 -12.55
C GLU A 13 -3.60 18.50 -11.48
N ASP A 14 -4.89 18.80 -11.29
CA ASP A 14 -5.33 19.75 -10.27
C ASP A 14 -4.72 19.36 -8.91
N PRO A 15 -3.95 20.24 -8.25
CA PRO A 15 -3.30 19.94 -6.98
C PRO A 15 -4.29 19.64 -5.85
N ASN A 16 -5.58 19.96 -6.03
CA ASN A 16 -6.66 19.63 -5.10
C ASN A 16 -7.37 18.31 -5.42
N ALA A 17 -6.98 17.63 -6.49
CA ALA A 17 -7.65 16.42 -6.93
C ALA A 17 -7.41 15.27 -5.94
N ILE A 18 -8.49 14.57 -5.60
CA ILE A 18 -8.48 13.54 -4.56
C ILE A 18 -8.25 12.18 -5.22
N TRP A 19 -7.14 11.55 -4.87
CA TRP A 19 -6.83 10.19 -5.25
C TRP A 19 -7.46 9.19 -4.27
N THR A 20 -7.79 8.00 -4.76
CA THR A 20 -8.19 6.87 -3.91
C THR A 20 -7.08 5.84 -3.82
N LEU A 21 -6.79 5.35 -2.61
CA LEU A 21 -5.94 4.20 -2.35
C LEU A 21 -6.81 3.06 -1.81
N GLU A 22 -6.79 1.92 -2.48
CA GLU A 22 -7.32 0.64 -1.97
C GLU A 22 -6.13 -0.22 -1.51
N PHE A 23 -6.23 -0.84 -0.33
CA PHE A 23 -5.19 -1.71 0.21
C PHE A 23 -5.79 -3.03 0.73
N ASP A 24 -5.02 -4.10 0.65
CA ASP A 24 -5.33 -5.40 1.25
C ASP A 24 -4.06 -6.19 1.56
N GLY A 25 -4.06 -6.91 2.67
CA GLY A 25 -3.00 -7.82 3.08
C GLY A 25 -3.46 -9.27 3.14
N SER A 26 -2.74 -10.16 2.45
CA SER A 26 -2.97 -11.60 2.49
C SER A 26 -1.84 -12.30 3.27
N CYS A 27 -2.19 -13.20 4.18
CA CYS A 27 -1.24 -14.07 4.86
C CYS A 27 -1.83 -15.48 5.01
N SER A 28 -1.10 -16.49 4.54
CA SER A 28 -1.50 -17.89 4.57
C SER A 28 -0.27 -18.81 4.71
N THR A 29 -0.49 -20.12 4.79
CA THR A 29 0.61 -21.11 4.78
C THR A 29 1.44 -21.08 3.50
N SER A 30 0.87 -20.57 2.40
CA SER A 30 1.56 -20.45 1.11
C SER A 30 2.43 -19.19 1.02
N GLY A 31 2.30 -18.27 1.98
CA GLY A 31 3.05 -17.03 2.06
C GLY A 31 2.19 -15.82 2.39
N SER A 32 2.82 -14.66 2.33
CA SER A 32 2.17 -13.37 2.57
C SER A 32 2.39 -12.41 1.40
N GLY A 33 1.40 -11.56 1.16
CA GLY A 33 1.41 -10.57 0.10
C GLY A 33 0.59 -9.34 0.47
N ALA A 34 0.83 -8.25 -0.23
CA ALA A 34 0.09 -7.01 -0.11
C ALA A 34 -0.33 -6.54 -1.51
N GLY A 35 -1.58 -6.10 -1.61
CA GLY A 35 -2.17 -5.51 -2.78
C GLY A 35 -2.47 -4.04 -2.55
N VAL A 36 -2.11 -3.21 -3.52
CA VAL A 36 -2.27 -1.76 -3.49
C VAL A 36 -2.83 -1.31 -4.83
N VAL A 37 -3.86 -0.46 -4.80
CA VAL A 37 -4.42 0.15 -6.00
C VAL A 37 -4.56 1.65 -5.77
N LEU A 38 -3.85 2.44 -6.57
CA LEU A 38 -4.10 3.88 -6.66
C LEU A 38 -5.07 4.16 -7.80
N ILE A 39 -6.05 5.00 -7.54
CA ILE A 39 -7.07 5.40 -8.51
C ILE A 39 -7.03 6.92 -8.63
N SER A 40 -6.78 7.40 -9.85
CA SER A 40 -6.74 8.82 -10.14
C SER A 40 -8.13 9.45 -10.05
N PRO A 41 -8.22 10.79 -9.96
CA PRO A 41 -9.48 11.53 -10.09
C PRO A 41 -10.22 11.23 -11.40
N SER A 42 -9.49 10.93 -12.48
CA SER A 42 -10.02 10.51 -13.77
C SER A 42 -10.42 9.03 -13.84
N SER A 43 -10.37 8.31 -12.72
CA SER A 43 -10.68 6.87 -12.59
C SER A 43 -9.70 5.93 -13.29
N GLU A 44 -8.49 6.40 -13.60
CA GLU A 44 -7.39 5.54 -14.04
C GLU A 44 -6.86 4.71 -12.87
N ILE A 45 -6.51 3.46 -13.12
CA ILE A 45 -6.14 2.47 -12.09
C ILE A 45 -4.66 2.13 -12.22
N PHE A 46 -3.93 2.24 -11.11
CA PHE A 46 -2.52 1.92 -10.98
C PHE A 46 -2.33 0.81 -9.94
N PRO A 47 -2.31 -0.47 -10.37
CA PRO A 47 -2.16 -1.60 -9.47
C PRO A 47 -0.68 -1.81 -9.07
N SER A 48 -0.47 -2.31 -7.86
CA SER A 48 0.85 -2.69 -7.32
C SER A 48 0.71 -3.87 -6.37
N ALA A 49 1.65 -4.81 -6.45
CA ALA A 49 1.60 -6.07 -5.71
C ALA A 49 2.96 -6.36 -5.08
N TYR A 50 2.96 -6.78 -3.81
CA TYR A 50 4.18 -6.95 -3.03
C TYR A 50 4.19 -8.31 -2.34
N LYS A 51 5.17 -9.15 -2.64
CA LYS A 51 5.46 -10.38 -1.88
C LYS A 51 6.15 -9.98 -0.58
N LEU A 52 5.53 -10.30 0.55
CA LEU A 52 6.10 -10.04 1.87
C LEU A 52 6.95 -11.25 2.30
N GLN A 53 8.26 -11.17 2.08
CA GLN A 53 9.22 -12.26 2.31
C GLN A 53 9.75 -12.22 3.76
N PHE A 54 8.82 -12.21 4.71
CA PHE A 54 9.07 -12.24 6.15
C PHE A 54 7.80 -12.69 6.88
N ASP A 55 7.96 -13.09 8.15
CA ASP A 55 6.86 -13.59 8.95
C ASP A 55 5.80 -12.50 9.18
N ASN A 56 4.55 -12.88 8.89
CA ASN A 56 3.38 -12.04 9.03
C ASN A 56 2.24 -12.80 9.68
N THR A 57 1.32 -12.02 10.23
CA THR A 57 -0.05 -12.40 10.48
C THR A 57 -0.94 -11.63 9.50
N ASN A 58 -2.22 -11.98 9.38
CA ASN A 58 -3.15 -11.19 8.56
C ASN A 58 -3.10 -9.70 8.95
N ASN A 59 -3.20 -9.38 10.25
CA ASN A 59 -3.18 -7.99 10.71
C ASN A 59 -1.89 -7.23 10.37
N THR A 60 -0.72 -7.89 10.39
CA THR A 60 0.53 -7.22 10.00
C THR A 60 0.65 -7.08 8.50
N ALA A 61 0.18 -8.06 7.71
CA ALA A 61 0.13 -7.93 6.25
C ALA A 61 -0.77 -6.77 5.80
N GLU A 62 -1.92 -6.58 6.46
CA GLU A 62 -2.83 -5.45 6.21
C GLU A 62 -2.17 -4.10 6.52
N TYR A 63 -1.44 -4.00 7.63
CA TYR A 63 -0.66 -2.81 7.96
C TYR A 63 0.48 -2.55 6.98
N GLU A 64 1.18 -3.60 6.51
CA GLU A 64 2.22 -3.46 5.49
C GLU A 64 1.61 -2.97 4.17
N ALA A 65 0.47 -3.53 3.74
CA ALA A 65 -0.23 -3.09 2.54
C ALA A 65 -0.61 -1.61 2.60
N LEU A 66 -1.17 -1.16 3.74
CA LEU A 66 -1.47 0.24 3.97
C LEU A 66 -0.20 1.12 3.90
N LEU A 67 0.88 0.73 4.58
CA LEU A 67 2.13 1.51 4.60
C LEU A 67 2.80 1.57 3.22
N LEU A 68 2.82 0.48 2.47
CA LEU A 68 3.32 0.43 1.10
C LEU A 68 2.49 1.33 0.18
N GLY A 69 1.16 1.32 0.32
CA GLY A 69 0.27 2.18 -0.43
C GLY A 69 0.46 3.68 -0.12
N LEU A 70 0.63 4.04 1.15
CA LEU A 70 0.92 5.41 1.56
C LEU A 70 2.27 5.89 1.02
N GLU A 71 3.29 5.04 1.09
CA GLU A 71 4.62 5.36 0.56
C GLU A 71 4.58 5.51 -0.97
N LEU A 72 3.87 4.64 -1.69
CA LEU A 72 3.70 4.75 -3.13
C LEU A 72 2.97 6.06 -3.52
N ALA A 73 1.91 6.43 -2.79
CA ALA A 73 1.20 7.68 -3.03
C ALA A 73 2.11 8.89 -2.81
N ARG A 74 2.90 8.88 -1.73
CA ARG A 74 3.90 9.92 -1.43
C ARG A 74 4.96 10.03 -2.53
N GLN A 75 5.50 8.92 -3.01
CA GLN A 75 6.50 8.89 -4.08
C GLN A 75 5.95 9.45 -5.41
N LYS A 76 4.65 9.30 -5.65
CA LYS A 76 3.95 9.87 -6.81
C LYS A 76 3.56 11.34 -6.63
N GLY A 77 3.89 11.97 -5.50
CA GLY A 77 3.58 13.37 -5.23
C GLY A 77 2.10 13.63 -4.90
N ILE A 78 1.32 12.59 -4.62
CA ILE A 78 -0.10 12.72 -4.28
C ILE A 78 -0.22 13.39 -2.90
N ARG A 79 -1.01 14.47 -2.82
CA ARG A 79 -1.20 15.27 -1.60
C ARG A 79 -2.57 15.07 -0.94
N ASN A 80 -3.60 14.70 -1.70
CA ASN A 80 -4.96 14.50 -1.19
C ASN A 80 -5.40 13.06 -1.40
N LEU A 81 -5.59 12.32 -0.30
CA LEU A 81 -5.76 10.87 -0.35
C LEU A 81 -6.98 10.38 0.44
N LYS A 82 -7.79 9.55 -0.22
CA LYS A 82 -8.84 8.75 0.39
C LYS A 82 -8.46 7.29 0.38
N VAL A 83 -8.27 6.72 1.56
CA VAL A 83 -7.89 5.32 1.75
C VAL A 83 -9.10 4.45 2.03
N GLN A 84 -9.14 3.27 1.44
CA GLN A 84 -10.18 2.27 1.59
C GLN A 84 -9.54 0.89 1.78
N GLY A 85 -10.12 0.08 2.66
CA GLY A 85 -9.76 -1.32 2.85
C GLY A 85 -10.89 -2.04 3.58
N ASP A 86 -10.96 -3.36 3.50
CA ASP A 86 -11.97 -4.18 4.18
C ASP A 86 -11.53 -4.66 5.57
N ALA A 87 -10.28 -4.42 5.95
CA ALA A 87 -9.74 -4.65 7.29
C ALA A 87 -10.28 -3.66 8.36
N GLU A 88 -11.55 -3.82 8.76
CA GLU A 88 -12.27 -2.92 9.69
C GLU A 88 -11.48 -2.65 10.99
N LEU A 89 -10.85 -3.68 11.56
CA LEU A 89 -10.01 -3.56 12.75
C LEU A 89 -8.89 -2.53 12.54
N ILE A 90 -8.14 -2.66 11.44
CA ILE A 90 -6.99 -1.82 11.12
C ILE A 90 -7.45 -0.40 10.86
N VAL A 91 -8.50 -0.23 10.04
CA VAL A 91 -9.10 1.08 9.77
C VAL A 91 -9.50 1.78 11.06
N ASN A 92 -10.22 1.10 11.96
CA ASN A 92 -10.69 1.71 13.20
C ASN A 92 -9.55 1.95 14.21
N GLN A 93 -8.47 1.18 14.18
CA GLN A 93 -7.25 1.46 14.95
C GLN A 93 -6.53 2.71 14.44
N VAL A 94 -6.40 2.88 13.12
CA VAL A 94 -5.81 4.08 12.50
C VAL A 94 -6.67 5.33 12.76
N ARG A 95 -8.00 5.20 12.75
CA ARG A 95 -8.93 6.28 13.12
C ARG A 95 -8.92 6.62 14.61
N GLY A 96 -8.22 5.84 15.45
CA GLY A 96 -8.19 6.03 16.90
C GLY A 96 -9.48 5.59 17.62
N ILE A 97 -10.41 4.94 16.92
CA ILE A 97 -11.68 4.44 17.48
C ILE A 97 -11.41 3.18 18.32
N TYR A 98 -10.57 2.29 17.81
CA TYR A 98 -10.19 1.06 18.51
C TYR A 98 -8.82 1.19 19.16
N GLN A 99 -8.73 0.76 20.42
CA GLN A 99 -7.46 0.66 21.12
C GLN A 99 -6.63 -0.49 20.57
N VAL A 100 -5.34 -0.25 20.38
CA VAL A 100 -4.37 -1.28 19.99
C VAL A 100 -3.71 -1.82 21.24
N LYS A 101 -3.91 -3.11 21.54
CA LYS A 101 -3.33 -3.76 22.73
C LYS A 101 -1.92 -4.28 22.48
N ASN A 102 -1.70 -4.92 21.34
CA ASN A 102 -0.41 -5.50 20.95
C ASN A 102 0.61 -4.39 20.66
N ASP A 103 1.81 -4.48 21.25
CA ASP A 103 2.81 -3.42 21.14
C ASP A 103 3.37 -3.26 19.72
N ARG A 104 3.58 -4.36 18.99
CA ARG A 104 4.01 -4.31 17.59
C ARG A 104 2.95 -3.62 16.72
N LEU A 105 1.67 -3.91 16.91
CA LEU A 105 0.58 -3.22 16.20
C LEU A 105 0.47 -1.73 16.61
N LYS A 106 0.81 -1.35 17.84
CA LYS A 106 0.90 0.08 18.23
C LYS A 106 1.98 0.79 17.42
N HIS A 107 3.13 0.16 17.23
CA HIS A 107 4.20 0.71 16.40
C HIS A 107 3.77 0.84 14.94
N TYR A 108 3.06 -0.15 14.39
CA TYR A 108 2.48 -0.04 13.04
C TYR A 108 1.51 1.14 12.93
N ARG A 109 0.55 1.26 13.85
CA ARG A 109 -0.40 2.38 13.87
C ARG A 109 0.32 3.73 13.95
N ASN A 110 1.33 3.85 14.82
CA ASN A 110 2.09 5.10 14.94
C ASN A 110 2.83 5.42 13.64
N LYS A 111 3.48 4.43 13.01
CA LYS A 111 4.14 4.62 11.72
C LYS A 111 3.16 5.04 10.61
N VAL A 112 1.94 4.52 10.62
CA VAL A 112 0.88 4.98 9.72
C VAL A 112 0.54 6.45 9.98
N TRP A 113 0.40 6.87 11.25
CA TRP A 113 0.18 8.28 11.57
C TRP A 113 1.32 9.17 11.08
N ASP A 114 2.58 8.78 11.31
CA ASP A 114 3.75 9.51 10.81
C ASP A 114 3.71 9.64 9.28
N SER A 115 3.34 8.56 8.56
CA SER A 115 3.18 8.58 7.11
C SER A 115 2.03 9.49 6.64
N ILE A 116 0.96 9.63 7.43
CA ILE A 116 -0.21 10.46 7.07
C ILE A 116 0.14 11.96 7.11
N GLU A 117 1.12 12.38 7.94
CA GLU A 117 1.51 13.79 8.06
C GLU A 117 2.03 14.40 6.76
N CYS A 118 2.41 13.59 5.77
CA CYS A 118 2.85 14.08 4.47
C CYS A 118 1.71 14.47 3.51
N PHE A 119 0.45 14.19 3.83
CA PHE A 119 -0.71 14.52 3.00
C PHE A 119 -1.42 15.78 3.50
N ASP A 120 -1.86 16.64 2.57
CA ASP A 120 -2.59 17.87 2.87
C ASP A 120 -4.06 17.55 3.26
N ALA A 121 -4.64 16.51 2.66
CA ALA A 121 -5.92 15.97 3.03
C ALA A 121 -5.87 14.43 3.09
N PHE A 122 -6.38 13.86 4.17
CA PHE A 122 -6.41 12.41 4.38
C PHE A 122 -7.76 11.95 4.95
N SER A 123 -8.27 10.84 4.42
CA SER A 123 -9.37 10.10 5.06
C SER A 123 -9.18 8.60 4.87
N ILE A 124 -9.66 7.81 5.82
CA ILE A 124 -9.66 6.34 5.73
C ILE A 124 -11.02 5.79 6.14
N LYS A 125 -11.54 4.82 5.39
CA LYS A 125 -12.80 4.13 5.70
C LYS A 125 -12.72 2.63 5.44
N ALA A 126 -13.53 1.88 6.19
CA ALA A 126 -13.73 0.47 5.95
C ALA A 126 -14.77 0.31 4.83
N VAL A 127 -14.57 -0.66 3.94
CA VAL A 127 -15.52 -1.03 2.89
C VAL A 127 -15.83 -2.53 2.98
N LEU A 128 -16.91 -2.99 2.34
CA LEU A 128 -17.14 -4.43 2.21
C LEU A 128 -16.10 -5.02 1.24
N ARG A 129 -15.75 -6.29 1.44
CA ARG A 129 -14.77 -7.02 0.62
C ARG A 129 -15.07 -6.96 -0.89
N ASP A 130 -16.35 -7.02 -1.27
CA ASP A 130 -16.78 -6.89 -2.68
C ASP A 130 -16.38 -5.56 -3.32
N TYR A 131 -16.13 -4.51 -2.52
CA TYR A 131 -15.63 -3.22 -2.97
C TYR A 131 -14.10 -3.08 -2.86
N ASN A 132 -13.39 -4.10 -2.38
CA ASN A 132 -11.92 -4.14 -2.25
C ASN A 132 -11.28 -5.28 -3.08
N ASP A 133 -12.07 -5.93 -3.97
CA ASP A 133 -11.67 -7.14 -4.72
C ASP A 133 -10.34 -6.98 -5.49
N LYS A 134 -10.06 -5.78 -6.01
CA LYS A 134 -8.83 -5.49 -6.75
C LYS A 134 -7.59 -5.63 -5.86
N ALA A 135 -7.61 -5.00 -4.69
CA ALA A 135 -6.50 -5.06 -3.75
C ALA A 135 -6.35 -6.48 -3.17
N ASP A 136 -7.45 -7.13 -2.79
CA ASP A 136 -7.46 -8.53 -2.30
C ASP A 136 -6.86 -9.49 -3.34
N SER A 137 -7.29 -9.38 -4.58
CA SER A 137 -6.76 -10.17 -5.70
C SER A 137 -5.25 -9.97 -5.88
N LEU A 138 -4.74 -8.74 -5.80
CA LEU A 138 -3.31 -8.44 -5.89
C LEU A 138 -2.54 -9.01 -4.69
N ALA A 139 -3.09 -8.91 -3.48
CA ALA A 139 -2.47 -9.44 -2.26
C ALA A 139 -2.34 -10.97 -2.32
N VAL A 140 -3.39 -11.66 -2.76
CA VAL A 140 -3.38 -13.13 -2.98
C VAL A 140 -2.38 -13.51 -4.06
N SER A 141 -2.38 -12.80 -5.20
CA SER A 141 -1.43 -13.04 -6.28
C SER A 141 0.02 -12.86 -5.85
N ALA A 142 0.31 -11.79 -5.11
CA ALA A 142 1.63 -11.55 -4.54
C ALA A 142 2.02 -12.64 -3.53
N SER A 143 1.08 -13.06 -2.68
CA SER A 143 1.29 -14.14 -1.71
C SER A 143 1.69 -15.45 -2.38
N LEU A 144 1.11 -15.77 -3.53
CA LEU A 144 1.40 -17.00 -4.28
C LEU A 144 2.52 -16.87 -5.32
N LEU A 145 3.03 -15.65 -5.58
CA LEU A 145 3.88 -15.34 -6.73
C LEU A 145 3.25 -15.77 -8.07
N LEU A 146 1.92 -15.62 -8.19
CA LEU A 146 1.17 -15.96 -9.39
C LEU A 146 0.45 -14.72 -9.91
N PRO A 147 0.65 -14.33 -11.19
CA PRO A 147 -0.03 -13.18 -11.76
C PRO A 147 -1.55 -13.40 -11.80
N HIS A 148 -2.30 -12.39 -11.37
CA HIS A 148 -3.76 -12.37 -11.39
C HIS A 148 -4.32 -12.20 -12.82
N PRO A 149 -5.36 -12.96 -13.22
CA PRO A 149 -5.93 -12.86 -14.57
C PRO A 149 -6.70 -11.56 -14.85
N GLN A 150 -7.19 -10.85 -13.83
CA GLN A 150 -7.91 -9.57 -14.04
C GLN A 150 -6.97 -8.41 -14.44
N PHE A 151 -5.69 -8.49 -14.10
CA PHE A 151 -4.69 -7.49 -14.46
C PHE A 151 -3.79 -8.07 -15.54
N LYS A 152 -3.59 -7.36 -16.64
CA LYS A 152 -2.66 -7.84 -17.67
C LYS A 152 -1.26 -7.89 -17.06
N GLN A 153 -0.46 -8.89 -17.38
CA GLN A 153 0.86 -9.10 -16.76
C GLN A 153 1.83 -7.92 -16.99
N ASP A 154 1.56 -7.13 -18.02
CA ASP A 154 2.21 -5.90 -18.43
C ASP A 154 1.71 -4.64 -17.69
N THR A 155 0.68 -4.75 -16.84
CA THR A 155 0.13 -3.62 -16.05
C THR A 155 0.67 -3.52 -14.63
N TYR A 156 1.34 -4.55 -14.11
CA TYR A 156 2.02 -4.53 -12.81
C TYR A 156 3.07 -5.65 -12.69
N SER A 157 4.05 -5.45 -11.82
CA SER A 157 4.97 -6.50 -11.36
C SER A 157 4.75 -6.82 -9.89
N ILE A 158 5.12 -8.04 -9.46
CA ILE A 158 5.18 -8.40 -8.05
C ILE A 158 6.58 -8.05 -7.53
N GLU A 159 6.66 -7.06 -6.65
CA GLU A 159 7.90 -6.67 -5.98
C GLU A 159 8.12 -7.51 -4.70
N ILE A 160 9.36 -7.85 -4.37
CA ILE A 160 9.66 -8.62 -3.16
C ILE A 160 10.16 -7.70 -2.06
N VAL A 161 9.45 -7.69 -0.93
CA VAL A 161 9.80 -6.92 0.27
C VAL A 161 10.41 -7.86 1.29
N TYR A 162 11.68 -7.66 1.64
CA TYR A 162 12.44 -8.56 2.53
C TYR A 162 12.45 -8.13 4.00
N ARG A 163 12.00 -6.91 4.30
CA ARG A 163 12.03 -6.36 5.67
C ARG A 163 10.66 -5.79 6.04
N PRO A 164 10.11 -6.15 7.20
CA PRO A 164 8.90 -5.52 7.69
C PRO A 164 9.14 -4.05 8.00
N SER A 165 8.09 -3.26 7.90
CA SER A 165 8.06 -1.87 8.32
C SER A 165 8.31 -1.72 9.82
N ILE A 166 7.84 -2.69 10.62
CA ILE A 166 8.09 -2.80 12.06
C ILE A 166 8.68 -4.19 12.34
N PRO A 167 9.93 -4.28 12.81
CA PRO A 167 10.58 -5.55 13.12
C PRO A 167 9.83 -6.34 14.19
N ASP A 168 9.92 -7.67 14.14
CA ASP A 168 9.56 -8.48 15.30
C ASP A 168 10.55 -8.24 16.43
N ASN A 169 10.02 -7.99 17.61
CA ASN A 169 10.75 -7.83 18.87
C ASN A 169 11.35 -9.15 19.39
N ALA A 170 11.25 -10.24 18.63
CA ALA A 170 11.92 -11.51 18.87
C ALA A 170 13.29 -11.56 18.16
N THR A 171 14.32 -11.05 18.83
CA THR A 171 15.68 -11.60 18.83
C THR A 171 16.25 -12.10 17.49
N HIS A 172 16.67 -11.22 16.57
CA HIS A 172 17.81 -11.43 15.66
C HIS A 172 18.14 -10.14 14.86
N TRP A 173 18.82 -9.19 15.50
CA TRP A 173 19.56 -8.15 14.79
C TRP A 173 21.06 -8.37 14.97
N GLN A 174 21.53 -9.55 14.59
CA GLN A 174 22.95 -9.74 14.31
C GLN A 174 23.12 -10.12 12.85
N VAL A 175 23.89 -9.26 12.17
CA VAL A 175 24.44 -9.40 10.82
C VAL A 175 23.45 -9.14 9.69
N PHE A 176 23.40 -7.90 9.22
CA PHE A 176 23.80 -7.51 7.85
C PHE A 176 24.09 -6.00 7.87
N ASN A 177 25.19 -5.65 8.51
CA ASN A 177 25.91 -4.44 8.13
C ASN A 177 26.57 -4.74 6.78
N ASP A 178 26.41 -3.80 5.85
CA ASP A 178 27.20 -3.63 4.64
C ASP A 178 26.98 -4.66 3.51
N ASP A 179 26.21 -4.26 2.51
CA ASP A 179 26.35 -4.68 1.11
C ASP A 179 25.74 -3.58 0.20
N ARG A 180 26.27 -2.37 0.37
CA ARG A 180 26.27 -1.36 -0.70
C ARG A 180 27.71 -0.85 -0.85
N GLN A 181 28.52 -1.62 -1.58
CA GLN A 181 29.53 -1.02 -2.46
C GLN A 181 28.95 -0.94 -3.87
#